data_AF-A0A9C7PJE3-F1
#
_entry.id   AF-A0A9C7PJE3-F1
#
_cell.length_a   1.000
_cell.length_b   1.000
_cell.length_c   1.000
_cell.angle_alpha   90.00
_cell.angle_beta   90.00
_cell.angle_gamma   90.00
#
_symmetry.space_group_name_H-M   'P 1'
#
loop_
_entity.id
_entity.type
_entity.pdbx_description
1 polymer ?
#
loop_
_entity_poly.entity_id
_entity_poly.type
_entity_poly.pdbx_seq_one_letter_code
_entity_poly.pdbx_strand_id
1 'polypeptide(L)' 'MHRLWMLFDPRQVMVGIAVALLTLALTIHFILLSTDRYNWLGDPNGGGLAVSTHQEALPPARS' A
#
# COMPACT_ATOMS: atom_id res chain seq x y z
N MET A 1 -7.56 36.34 13.03
CA MET A 1 -7.25 35.14 12.24
C MET A 1 -8.45 34.18 12.24
N HIS A 2 -9.57 34.56 11.61
CA HIS A 2 -10.75 33.70 11.42
C HIS A 2 -11.12 33.56 9.93
N ARG A 3 -10.51 34.38 9.06
CA ARG A 3 -10.75 34.41 7.61
C ARG A 3 -10.35 33.12 6.91
N LEU A 4 -9.42 32.33 7.49
CA LEU A 4 -9.05 31.02 6.96
C LEU A 4 -10.26 30.08 6.87
N TRP A 5 -11.22 30.20 7.79
CA TRP A 5 -12.46 29.41 7.80
C TRP A 5 -13.55 29.93 6.85
N MET A 6 -13.39 31.12 6.28
CA MET A 6 -14.31 31.64 5.25
C MET A 6 -13.88 31.22 3.84
N LEU A 7 -12.60 30.88 3.65
CA LEU A 7 -12.06 30.44 2.36
C LEU A 7 -12.06 28.92 2.21
N PHE A 8 -11.88 28.21 3.33
CA PHE A 8 -11.89 26.76 3.36
C PHE A 8 -13.15 26.25 4.05
N ASP A 9 -13.96 25.49 3.31
CA ASP A 9 -15.15 24.85 3.86
C ASP A 9 -14.72 23.95 5.04
N PRO A 10 -15.21 24.21 6.28
CA PRO A 10 -14.72 23.55 7.50
C PRO A 10 -14.74 22.02 7.40
N ARG A 11 -15.74 21.49 6.69
CA ARG A 11 -15.89 20.07 6.40
C ARG A 11 -14.75 19.53 5.54
N GLN A 12 -14.36 20.25 4.49
CA GLN A 12 -13.33 19.80 3.56
C GLN A 12 -11.95 19.79 4.23
N VAL A 13 -11.65 20.73 5.14
CA VAL A 13 -10.38 20.74 5.89
C VAL A 13 -10.29 19.53 6.82
N MET A 14 -11.36 19.20 7.53
CA MET A 14 -11.39 18.02 8.42
C MET A 14 -11.21 16.72 7.62
N VAL A 15 -11.90 16.60 6.48
CA VAL A 15 -11.75 15.44 5.59
C VAL A 15 -10.37 15.41 4.94
N GLY A 16 -9.85 16.56 4.50
CA GLY A 16 -8.53 16.68 3.88
C GLY A 16 -7.41 16.27 4.83
N ILE A 17 -7.49 16.68 6.10
CA ILE A 17 -6.55 16.25 7.15
C ILE A 17 -6.71 14.75 7.41
N ALA A 18 -7.94 14.24 7.61
CA ALA A 18 -8.16 12.81 7.83
C ALA A 18 -7.61 11.95 6.68
N VAL A 19 -7.86 12.35 5.43
CA VAL A 19 -7.37 11.65 4.22
C VAL A 19 -5.85 11.80 4.09
N ALA A 20 -5.28 12.96 4.36
CA ALA A 20 -3.83 13.17 4.30
C ALA A 20 -3.11 12.29 5.33
N LEU A 21 -3.59 12.25 6.58
CA LEU A 21 -3.01 11.39 7.61
C LEU A 21 -3.24 9.90 7.31
N LEU A 22 -4.41 9.52 6.81
CA LEU A 22 -4.69 8.13 6.43
C LEU A 22 -3.79 7.68 5.26
N THR A 23 -3.66 8.50 4.23
CA THR A 23 -2.80 8.23 3.08
C THR A 23 -1.33 8.12 3.51
N LEU A 24 -0.87 9.03 4.38
CA LEU A 24 0.49 8.99 4.94
C LEU A 24 0.71 7.71 5.76
N ALA A 25 -0.24 7.34 6.62
CA ALA A 25 -0.18 6.12 7.40
C ALA A 25 -0.10 4.88 6.49
N LEU A 26 -1.01 4.76 5.52
CA LEU A 26 -1.01 3.64 4.57
C LEU A 26 0.29 3.57 3.77
N THR A 27 0.81 4.70 3.30
CA THR A 27 2.08 4.77 2.57
C THR A 27 3.24 4.21 3.40
N ILE A 28 3.35 4.62 4.68
CA ILE A 28 4.38 4.11 5.58
C ILE A 28 4.20 2.60 5.81
N HIS A 29 2.97 2.13 6.06
CA HIS A 29 2.72 0.70 6.28
C HIS A 29 3.04 -0.14 5.03
N PHE A 30 2.67 0.33 3.84
CA PHE A 30 3.01 -0.33 2.58
C PHE A 30 4.53 -0.41 2.36
N ILE A 31 5.28 0.63 2.74
CA ILE A 31 6.75 0.59 2.68
C ILE A 31 7.30 -0.48 3.62
N LEU A 32 6.82 -0.55 4.87
CA LEU A 32 7.27 -1.57 5.82
C LEU A 32 6.92 -2.99 5.35
N LEU A 33 5.69 -3.20 4.89
CA LEU A 33 5.21 -4.48 4.34
C LEU A 33 5.93 -4.88 3.06
N SER A 34 6.40 -3.93 2.25
CA SER A 34 7.18 -4.21 1.05
C SER A 34 8.62 -4.65 1.34
N THR A 35 9.12 -4.45 2.55
CA THR A 35 10.50 -4.83 2.92
C THR A 35 10.55 -6.20 3.59
N ASP A 36 11.47 -7.05 3.13
CA ASP A 36 11.64 -8.44 3.59
C ASP A 36 11.81 -8.56 5.12
N ARG A 37 12.43 -7.55 5.75
CA ARG A 37 12.70 -7.53 7.20
C ARG A 37 11.53 -7.09 8.08
N TYR A 38 10.67 -6.19 7.59
CA TYR A 38 9.59 -5.59 8.38
C TYR A 38 8.20 -6.06 7.92
N ASN A 39 8.14 -6.94 6.93
CA ASN A 39 6.90 -7.55 6.44
C ASN A 39 6.37 -8.59 7.42
N TRP A 40 5.45 -8.17 8.29
CA TRP A 40 4.86 -9.07 9.29
C TRP A 40 3.73 -9.95 8.73
N LEU A 41 3.26 -9.72 7.50
CA LEU A 41 2.18 -10.51 6.88
C LEU A 41 2.69 -11.65 6.00
N GLY A 42 3.94 -11.59 5.57
CA GLY A 42 4.55 -12.59 4.72
C GLY A 42 5.92 -12.95 5.24
N ASP A 43 5.96 -13.68 6.36
CA ASP A 43 7.15 -14.43 6.70
C ASP A 43 6.94 -15.63 7.64
N PRO A 44 7.63 -16.76 7.37
CA PRO A 44 8.27 -17.48 8.47
C PRO A 44 9.82 -17.37 8.58
N ASN A 45 10.63 -17.01 7.55
CA ASN A 45 12.11 -16.85 7.68
C ASN A 45 12.90 -15.87 6.73
N GLY A 46 12.35 -14.75 6.25
CA GLY A 46 12.98 -13.77 5.36
C GLY A 46 13.20 -14.30 3.95
N GLY A 47 12.19 -14.17 3.09
CA GLY A 47 12.31 -14.52 1.68
C GLY A 47 10.97 -14.38 0.98
N GLY A 48 10.80 -13.22 0.35
CA GLY A 48 9.66 -12.83 -0.48
C GLY A 48 8.83 -14.01 -1.01
N LEU A 49 7.53 -13.96 -0.68
CA LEU A 49 6.43 -14.76 -1.23
C LEU A 49 6.91 -15.56 -2.45
N ALA A 50 7.12 -16.86 -2.27
CA ALA A 50 7.29 -17.77 -3.37
C ALA A 50 6.09 -17.54 -4.31
N VAL A 51 6.35 -16.77 -5.37
CA VAL A 51 5.44 -16.66 -6.50
C VAL A 51 5.29 -18.10 -6.92
N SER A 52 4.10 -18.66 -6.72
CA SER A 52 3.71 -19.92 -7.31
C SER A 52 3.77 -19.68 -8.81
N THR A 53 4.94 -19.92 -9.39
CA THR A 53 5.18 -19.92 -10.82
C THR A 53 4.31 -21.04 -11.35
N HIS A 54 3.06 -20.71 -11.68
CA HIS A 54 2.28 -21.46 -12.65
C HIS A 54 3.01 -21.30 -13.97
N GLN A 55 4.10 -22.06 -14.09
CA GLN A 55 4.83 -22.25 -15.31
C GLN A 55 3.92 -23.14 -16.14
N GLU A 56 2.99 -22.51 -16.84
CA GLU A 56 2.22 -23.17 -17.88
C GLU A 56 3.23 -23.63 -18.93
N ALA A 57 3.56 -24.93 -18.87
CA ALA A 57 4.44 -25.56 -19.83
C ALA A 57 3.81 -25.33 -21.21
N LEU A 58 4.55 -24.65 -22.09
CA LEU A 58 4.14 -24.43 -23.47
C LEU A 58 3.63 -25.77 -24.04
N PRO A 59 2.42 -25.81 -24.63
CA PRO A 59 1.87 -27.06 -25.16
C PRO A 59 2.82 -27.62 -26.23
N PRO A 60 3.10 -28.95 -26.22
CA PRO A 60 3.98 -29.55 -27.20
C PRO A 60 3.43 -29.31 -28.59
N ALA A 61 4.21 -28.63 -29.44
CA ALA A 61 3.92 -28.53 -30.86
C ALA A 61 3.90 -29.96 -31.43
N ARG A 62 2.68 -30.44 -31.71
CA ARG A 62 2.44 -31.69 -32.42
C ARG A 62 3.13 -31.63 -33.80
N SER A 63 4.07 -32.52 -34.05
CA SER A 63 4.59 -32.88 -35.37
C SER A 63 3.65 -33.83 -36.06
#